data_AF-A0A6P0LGV3-F1
#
_entry.id   AF-A0A6P0LGV3-F1
#
_cell.length_a   1.000
_cell.length_b   1.000
_cell.length_c   1.000
_cell.angle_alpha   90.00
_cell.angle_beta   90.00
_cell.angle_gamma   90.00
#
_symmetry.space_group_name_H-M   'P 1'
#
loop_
_entity.id
_entity.type
_entity.pdbx_description
1 polymer ?
#
loop_
_entity_poly.entity_id
_entity_poly.type
_entity_poly.pdbx_seq_one_letter_code
_entity_poly.pdbx_strand_id
1 'polypeptide(L)'
;MCNPRRIRVTATRELNQAWQREVSRTVELREQVRGEARIRQALDSTLGKPALRALEAALAAPDSGWSEVEEGYRYDVEGGYVTYLIDQQALEIVAILEDEVQASGQGSRILEGLINREISAEAEGSYYDDGWGGNTKEVAQEQAKAAAEREIDQIARSEIEQAGTQAEEHSAEEIEAEARTQAQARLQQLAANRQAVLSQQARQNLDRVGLRCRQAFHQVLATAYRDAILAYARRNGAENIQCNEEGNVVEIEFNLQR
;
A
#
# COMPACT_ATOMS: atom_id res chain seq x y z
N MET A 1 12.67 -60.64 -45.90
CA MET A 1 12.90 -59.34 -45.25
C MET A 1 13.86 -59.59 -44.11
N CYS A 2 15.07 -58.99 -44.15
CA CYS A 2 16.03 -59.09 -43.05
C CYS A 2 15.61 -58.16 -41.92
N ASN A 3 15.80 -58.59 -40.67
CA ASN A 3 15.61 -57.72 -39.50
C ASN A 3 16.74 -56.68 -39.43
N PRO A 4 16.45 -55.42 -39.09
CA PRO A 4 17.48 -54.41 -38.89
C PRO A 4 18.37 -54.76 -37.70
N ARG A 5 19.68 -54.65 -37.89
CA ARG A 5 20.69 -54.77 -36.84
C ARG A 5 20.95 -53.40 -36.23
N ARG A 6 21.43 -53.37 -34.97
CA ARG A 6 21.68 -52.12 -34.24
C ARG A 6 23.14 -51.98 -33.87
N ILE A 7 23.62 -50.75 -33.85
CA ILE A 7 24.93 -50.35 -33.31
C ILE A 7 24.66 -49.32 -32.23
N ARG A 8 25.21 -49.56 -31.04
CA ARG A 8 25.22 -48.59 -29.95
C ARG A 8 26.58 -47.91 -29.91
N VAL A 9 26.57 -46.59 -29.80
CA VAL A 9 27.76 -45.77 -29.60
C VAL A 9 27.58 -45.00 -28.31
N THR A 10 28.57 -45.09 -27.43
CA THR A 10 28.68 -44.26 -26.24
C THR A 10 29.74 -43.20 -26.51
N ALA A 11 29.40 -41.94 -26.31
CA ALA A 11 30.34 -40.85 -26.30
C ALA A 11 30.58 -40.41 -24.85
N THR A 12 31.78 -39.92 -24.56
CA THR A 12 32.18 -39.37 -23.26
C THR A 12 32.96 -38.07 -23.46
N ARG A 13 32.76 -37.09 -22.57
CA ARG A 13 33.44 -35.79 -22.60
C ARG A 13 33.66 -35.27 -21.19
N GLU A 14 34.84 -34.73 -20.92
CA GLU A 14 35.08 -33.89 -19.74
C GLU A 14 34.46 -32.50 -19.96
N LEU A 15 33.51 -32.14 -19.11
CA LEU A 15 32.91 -30.81 -19.05
C LEU A 15 33.67 -30.00 -18.00
N ASN A 16 34.59 -29.15 -18.46
CA ASN A 16 35.31 -28.16 -17.67
C ASN A 16 34.99 -26.76 -18.20
N GLN A 17 33.93 -26.14 -17.69
CA GLN A 17 33.46 -24.85 -18.17
C GLN A 17 33.10 -23.92 -17.01
N ALA A 18 33.59 -22.69 -17.09
CA ALA A 18 33.15 -21.60 -16.26
C ALA A 18 31.89 -20.98 -16.87
N TRP A 19 30.96 -20.55 -16.01
CA TRP A 19 29.75 -19.86 -16.42
C TRP A 19 29.54 -18.60 -15.58
N GLN A 20 28.83 -17.64 -16.16
CA GLN A 20 28.46 -16.39 -15.53
C GLN A 20 27.02 -16.01 -15.93
N ARG A 21 26.22 -15.54 -14.98
CA ARG A 21 24.84 -15.09 -15.21
C ARG A 21 24.56 -13.86 -14.37
N GLU A 22 24.05 -12.82 -15.00
CA GLU A 22 23.52 -11.66 -14.29
C GLU A 22 22.06 -11.91 -13.94
N VAL A 23 21.71 -11.72 -12.67
CA VAL A 23 20.34 -11.85 -12.17
C VAL A 23 19.95 -10.54 -11.52
N SER A 24 18.76 -10.04 -11.85
CA SER A 24 18.17 -8.86 -11.24
C SER A 24 16.77 -9.12 -10.74
N ARG A 25 16.42 -8.55 -9.58
CA ARG A 25 15.07 -8.51 -9.05
C ARG A 25 14.66 -7.07 -8.79
N THR A 26 13.38 -6.79 -8.99
CA THR A 26 12.77 -5.49 -8.72
C THR A 26 11.69 -5.67 -7.67
N VAL A 27 11.69 -4.80 -6.66
CA VAL A 27 10.63 -4.74 -5.63
C VAL A 27 9.98 -3.38 -5.71
N GLU A 28 8.65 -3.37 -5.77
CA GLU A 28 7.82 -2.16 -5.71
C GLU A 28 7.11 -2.09 -4.37
N LEU A 29 7.16 -0.92 -3.73
CA LEU A 29 6.48 -0.63 -2.48
C LEU A 29 5.59 0.60 -2.65
N ARG A 30 4.48 0.62 -1.91
CA ARG A 30 3.52 1.73 -1.87
C ARG A 30 3.18 2.09 -0.44
N GLU A 31 2.93 3.36 -0.18
CA GLU A 31 2.54 3.87 1.12
C GLU A 31 1.56 5.03 0.95
N GLN A 32 0.53 5.05 1.81
CA GLN A 32 -0.38 6.18 1.92
C GLN A 32 0.24 7.23 2.84
N VAL A 33 0.40 8.45 2.33
CA VAL A 33 1.00 9.56 3.05
C VAL A 33 -0.07 10.57 3.39
N ARG A 34 -0.03 11.08 4.62
CA ARG A 34 -0.99 12.05 5.13
C ARG A 34 -0.30 13.32 5.60
N GLY A 35 -0.71 14.45 5.05
CA GLY A 35 -0.35 15.78 5.52
C GLY A 35 -1.50 16.43 6.28
N GLU A 36 -1.20 17.00 7.43
CA GLU A 36 -2.19 17.68 8.27
C GLU A 36 -1.81 19.13 8.56
N ALA A 37 -2.83 19.93 8.78
CA ALA A 37 -2.74 21.25 9.38
C ALA A 37 -3.84 21.43 10.42
N ARG A 38 -3.51 22.05 11.56
CA ARG A 38 -4.47 22.27 12.64
C ARG A 38 -4.49 23.71 13.11
N ILE A 39 -5.67 24.18 13.52
CA ILE A 39 -5.87 25.45 14.21
C ILE A 39 -6.73 25.20 15.45
N ARG A 40 -6.34 25.82 16.56
CA ARG A 40 -7.08 25.77 17.82
C ARG A 40 -7.70 27.13 18.13
N GLN A 41 -8.95 27.13 18.55
CA GLN A 41 -9.73 28.31 18.88
C GLN A 41 -10.34 28.14 20.28
N ALA A 42 -9.95 28.98 21.23
CA ALA A 42 -10.54 28.97 22.57
C ALA A 42 -11.97 29.53 22.55
N LEU A 43 -12.86 28.92 23.34
CA LEU A 43 -14.26 29.34 23.48
C LEU A 43 -14.58 29.93 24.86
N ASP A 44 -13.65 29.81 25.81
CA ASP A 44 -13.77 30.26 27.20
C ASP A 44 -14.04 31.76 27.33
N SER A 45 -13.48 32.57 26.44
CA SER A 45 -13.71 34.02 26.39
C SER A 45 -15.06 34.41 25.79
N THR A 46 -15.78 33.47 25.17
CA THR A 46 -16.89 33.75 24.25
C THR A 46 -18.22 33.16 24.75
N LEU A 47 -18.18 32.03 25.47
CA LEU A 47 -19.35 31.32 25.96
C LEU A 47 -19.38 31.28 27.50
N GLY A 48 -20.54 31.60 28.09
CA GLY A 48 -20.74 31.42 29.53
C GLY A 48 -20.89 29.95 29.93
N LYS A 49 -20.55 29.61 31.19
CA LYS A 49 -20.66 28.24 31.75
C LYS A 49 -22.02 27.54 31.49
N PRO A 50 -23.18 28.21 31.57
CA PRO A 50 -24.46 27.57 31.26
C PRO A 50 -24.58 27.17 29.79
N ALA A 51 -24.05 27.97 28.87
CA ALA A 51 -24.05 27.68 27.43
C ALA A 51 -23.13 26.51 27.10
N LEU A 52 -21.96 26.42 27.75
CA LEU A 52 -21.03 25.29 27.58
C LEU A 52 -21.64 23.96 28.03
N ARG A 53 -22.35 23.94 29.16
CA ARG A 53 -23.06 22.72 29.61
C ARG A 53 -24.17 22.30 28.65
N ALA A 54 -24.92 23.26 28.12
CA ALA A 54 -25.95 22.96 27.12
C ALA A 54 -25.34 22.46 25.81
N LEU A 55 -24.18 22.99 25.43
CA LEU A 55 -23.42 22.57 24.25
C LEU A 55 -22.95 21.11 24.39
N GLU A 56 -22.36 20.74 25.53
CA GLU A 56 -21.96 19.34 25.80
C GLU A 56 -23.15 18.38 25.71
N ALA A 57 -24.30 18.76 26.26
CA ALA A 57 -25.52 17.94 26.16
C ALA A 57 -26.05 17.82 24.71
N ALA A 58 -25.96 18.90 23.93
CA ALA A 58 -26.35 18.90 22.52
C ALA A 58 -25.40 18.10 21.64
N LEU A 59 -24.09 18.12 21.93
CA LEU A 59 -23.10 17.30 21.23
C LEU A 59 -23.29 15.80 21.53
N ALA A 60 -23.64 15.45 22.77
CA ALA A 60 -23.94 14.09 23.19
C ALA A 60 -25.26 13.53 22.64
N ALA A 61 -26.10 14.36 22.02
CA ALA A 61 -27.38 13.93 21.49
C ALA A 61 -27.18 12.94 20.33
N PRO A 62 -27.95 11.83 20.23
CA PRO A 62 -27.76 10.81 19.18
C PRO A 62 -27.91 11.32 17.75
N ASP A 63 -28.63 12.43 17.56
CA ASP A 63 -28.92 13.08 16.28
C ASP A 63 -28.00 14.26 15.97
N SER A 64 -27.01 14.55 16.83
CA SER A 64 -26.08 15.68 16.64
C SER A 64 -25.15 15.47 15.43
N GLY A 65 -24.90 14.21 15.06
CA GLY A 65 -23.88 13.83 14.07
C GLY A 65 -22.44 13.92 14.59
N TRP A 66 -22.25 14.31 15.85
CA TRP A 66 -20.95 14.30 16.52
C TRP A 66 -20.70 12.95 17.17
N SER A 67 -19.46 12.49 17.10
CA SER A 67 -19.02 11.24 17.73
C SER A 67 -18.18 11.56 18.96
N GLU A 68 -18.42 10.85 20.06
CA GLU A 68 -17.59 10.94 21.25
C GLU A 68 -16.20 10.34 20.95
N VAL A 69 -15.15 11.06 21.36
CA VAL A 69 -13.74 10.69 21.26
C VAL A 69 -13.06 10.96 22.60
N GLU A 70 -11.85 10.43 22.81
CA GLU A 70 -11.15 10.52 24.11
C GLU A 70 -11.05 11.95 24.67
N GLU A 71 -10.82 12.95 23.82
CA GLU A 71 -10.64 14.34 24.24
C GLU A 71 -11.93 15.19 24.18
N GLY A 72 -13.06 14.61 23.75
CA GLY A 72 -14.35 15.31 23.67
C GLY A 72 -15.24 14.81 22.52
N TYR A 73 -15.68 15.71 21.64
CA TYR A 73 -16.60 15.37 20.55
C TYR A 73 -16.03 15.74 19.19
N ARG A 74 -16.11 14.83 18.22
CA ARG A 74 -15.59 15.01 16.86
C ARG A 74 -16.71 15.04 15.82
N TYR A 75 -16.55 15.91 14.83
CA TYR A 75 -17.37 15.93 13.62
C TYR A 75 -16.49 15.90 12.37
N ASP A 76 -16.73 14.92 11.50
CA ASP A 76 -15.99 14.76 10.25
C ASP A 76 -16.61 15.59 9.13
N VAL A 77 -15.76 16.22 8.33
CA VAL A 77 -16.15 16.93 7.11
C VAL A 77 -15.29 16.46 5.94
N GLU A 78 -15.74 16.71 4.71
CA GLU A 78 -14.88 16.46 3.56
C GLU A 78 -13.59 17.30 3.67
N GLY A 79 -12.45 16.59 3.72
CA GLY A 79 -11.11 17.16 3.80
C GLY A 79 -10.61 17.44 5.22
N GLY A 80 -11.30 16.98 6.28
CA GLY A 80 -10.84 17.20 7.64
C GLY A 80 -11.86 16.87 8.72
N TYR A 81 -11.65 17.40 9.92
CA TYR A 81 -12.57 17.24 11.04
C TYR A 81 -12.43 18.40 12.02
N VAL A 82 -13.39 18.50 12.93
CA VAL A 82 -13.31 19.37 14.10
C VAL A 82 -13.55 18.57 15.36
N THR A 83 -12.78 18.86 16.40
CA THR A 83 -12.94 18.31 17.73
C THR A 83 -13.25 19.44 18.71
N TYR A 84 -14.32 19.31 19.46
CA TYR A 84 -14.54 20.10 20.67
C TYR A 84 -13.82 19.43 21.83
N LEU A 85 -12.80 20.11 22.33
CA LEU A 85 -11.97 19.69 23.46
C LEU A 85 -12.63 20.18 24.75
N ILE A 86 -13.23 19.27 25.52
CA ILE A 86 -14.07 19.62 26.68
C ILE A 86 -13.23 20.33 27.76
N ASP A 87 -12.11 19.73 28.14
CA ASP A 87 -11.24 20.24 29.21
C ASP A 87 -10.63 21.61 28.89
N GLN A 88 -10.34 21.84 27.61
CA GLN A 88 -9.73 23.07 27.12
C GLN A 88 -10.77 24.11 26.69
N GLN A 89 -12.05 23.73 26.63
CA GLN A 89 -13.14 24.53 26.08
C GLN A 89 -12.73 25.17 24.75
N ALA A 90 -12.19 24.36 23.85
CA ALA A 90 -11.61 24.82 22.59
C ALA A 90 -12.07 23.97 21.42
N LEU A 91 -12.12 24.59 20.24
CA LEU A 91 -12.27 23.87 18.97
C LEU A 91 -10.90 23.66 18.37
N GLU A 92 -10.59 22.40 18.06
CA GLU A 92 -9.47 22.03 17.21
C GLU A 92 -10.00 21.63 15.85
N ILE A 93 -9.64 22.38 14.81
CA ILE A 93 -10.00 22.09 13.42
C ILE A 93 -8.75 21.53 12.75
N VAL A 94 -8.90 20.40 12.08
CA VAL A 94 -7.83 19.72 11.36
C VAL A 94 -8.21 19.56 9.90
N ALA A 95 -7.39 20.08 9.00
CA ALA A 95 -7.45 19.78 7.57
C ALA A 95 -6.48 18.64 7.25
N ILE A 96 -6.95 17.69 6.46
CA ILE A 96 -6.22 16.48 6.07
C ILE A 96 -6.15 16.42 4.55
N LEU A 97 -4.98 16.12 4.04
CA LEU A 97 -4.79 15.67 2.66
C LEU A 97 -4.00 14.37 2.66
N GLU A 98 -4.41 13.46 1.79
CA GLU A 98 -3.83 12.13 1.67
C GLU A 98 -3.43 11.89 0.21
N ASP A 99 -2.32 11.20 0.00
CA ASP A 99 -1.85 10.79 -1.32
C ASP A 99 -1.06 9.48 -1.25
N GLU A 100 -1.03 8.72 -2.34
CA GLU A 100 -0.24 7.50 -2.42
C GLU A 100 1.13 7.80 -3.04
N VAL A 101 2.20 7.33 -2.41
CA VAL A 101 3.53 7.33 -2.99
C VAL A 101 3.97 5.91 -3.30
N GLN A 102 4.71 5.77 -4.40
CA GLN A 102 5.27 4.49 -4.83
C GLN A 102 6.75 4.63 -5.13
N ALA A 103 7.52 3.60 -4.80
CA ALA A 103 8.93 3.53 -5.09
C ALA A 103 9.34 2.10 -5.47
N SER A 104 10.30 2.01 -6.38
CA SER A 104 10.91 0.74 -6.76
C SER A 104 12.40 0.72 -6.42
N GLY A 105 12.90 -0.47 -6.10
CA GLY A 105 14.31 -0.76 -5.89
C GLY A 105 14.73 -1.99 -6.69
N GLN A 106 16.00 -2.04 -7.07
CA GLN A 106 16.55 -3.09 -7.92
C GLN A 106 17.80 -3.67 -7.26
N GLY A 107 17.77 -4.98 -7.00
CA GLY A 107 18.93 -5.75 -6.63
C GLY A 107 19.46 -6.46 -7.86
N SER A 108 20.77 -6.48 -8.04
CA SER A 108 21.41 -7.17 -9.16
C SER A 108 22.70 -7.84 -8.70
N ARG A 109 22.93 -9.06 -9.14
CA ARG A 109 24.15 -9.80 -8.83
C ARG A 109 24.62 -10.58 -10.04
N ILE A 110 25.94 -10.67 -10.16
CA ILE A 110 26.61 -11.58 -11.09
C ILE A 110 26.86 -12.88 -10.33
N LEU A 111 26.26 -13.97 -10.80
CA LEU A 111 26.48 -15.33 -10.33
C LEU A 111 27.51 -16.00 -11.23
N GLU A 112 28.46 -16.69 -10.63
CA GLU A 112 29.53 -17.38 -11.33
C GLU A 112 29.74 -18.78 -10.77
N GLY A 113 30.24 -19.69 -11.60
CA GLY A 113 30.54 -21.04 -11.18
C GLY A 113 31.40 -21.79 -12.18
N LEU A 114 31.90 -22.95 -11.74
CA LEU A 114 32.72 -23.85 -12.54
C LEU A 114 32.07 -25.24 -12.49
N ILE A 115 31.84 -25.82 -13.66
CA ILE A 115 31.46 -27.24 -13.76
C ILE A 115 32.70 -28.01 -14.17
N ASN A 116 33.03 -29.03 -13.38
CA ASN A 116 34.12 -29.96 -13.67
C ASN A 116 33.63 -31.40 -13.43
N ARG A 117 33.19 -32.09 -14.49
CA ARG A 117 32.81 -33.51 -14.43
C ARG A 117 32.85 -34.18 -15.80
N GLU A 118 32.86 -35.50 -15.80
CA GLU A 118 32.66 -36.30 -17.01
C GLU A 118 31.15 -36.45 -17.32
N ILE A 119 30.77 -36.27 -18.59
CA ILE A 119 29.42 -36.51 -19.11
C ILE A 119 29.47 -37.55 -20.22
N SER A 120 28.40 -38.35 -20.34
CA SER A 120 28.30 -39.40 -21.33
C SER A 120 26.91 -39.45 -21.94
N ALA A 121 26.81 -39.80 -23.22
CA ALA A 121 25.55 -40.11 -23.86
C ALA A 121 25.66 -41.33 -24.77
N GLU A 122 24.55 -42.06 -24.89
CA GLU A 122 24.45 -43.22 -25.76
C GLU A 122 23.44 -42.96 -26.86
N ALA A 123 23.76 -43.41 -28.08
CA ALA A 123 22.82 -43.40 -29.18
C ALA A 123 22.92 -44.69 -30.01
N GLU A 124 21.80 -45.05 -30.63
CA GLU A 124 21.68 -46.24 -31.46
C GLU A 124 21.45 -45.89 -32.92
N GLY A 125 22.17 -46.57 -33.81
CA GLY A 125 21.93 -46.55 -35.26
C GLY A 125 21.45 -47.91 -35.73
N SER A 126 20.63 -47.95 -36.78
CA SER A 126 20.08 -49.20 -37.35
C SER A 126 20.53 -49.39 -38.79
N TYR A 127 20.91 -50.63 -39.15
CA TYR A 127 21.35 -50.99 -40.51
C TYR A 127 20.78 -52.33 -40.97
N TYR A 128 20.76 -52.56 -42.29
CA TYR A 128 20.41 -53.86 -42.88
C TYR A 128 21.64 -54.50 -43.52
N ASP A 129 21.75 -55.84 -43.49
CA ASP A 129 22.90 -56.56 -44.05
C ASP A 129 23.03 -56.38 -45.57
N ASP A 130 21.93 -56.12 -46.26
CA ASP A 130 21.86 -55.84 -47.71
C ASP A 130 21.98 -54.34 -48.04
N GLY A 131 22.18 -53.47 -47.04
CA GLY A 131 22.28 -52.02 -47.24
C GLY A 131 20.98 -51.37 -47.71
N TRP A 132 19.82 -52.01 -47.46
CA TRP A 132 18.53 -51.54 -47.95
C TRP A 132 18.23 -50.09 -47.58
N GLY A 133 17.85 -49.29 -48.59
CA GLY A 133 17.53 -47.87 -48.43
C GLY A 133 18.72 -46.98 -48.05
N GLY A 134 19.96 -47.43 -48.27
CA GLY A 134 21.17 -46.70 -47.86
C GLY A 134 21.55 -46.86 -46.39
N ASN A 135 20.87 -47.73 -45.65
CA ASN A 135 21.15 -48.00 -44.24
C ASN A 135 22.24 -49.07 -44.11
N THR A 136 23.48 -48.69 -44.44
CA THR A 136 24.65 -49.54 -44.23
C THR A 136 25.14 -49.43 -42.79
N LYS A 137 26.03 -50.36 -42.42
CA LYS A 137 26.67 -50.38 -41.11
C LYS A 137 27.41 -49.07 -40.82
N GLU A 138 28.10 -48.53 -41.81
CA GLU A 138 28.87 -47.29 -41.74
C GLU A 138 27.94 -46.10 -41.49
N VAL A 139 26.84 -46.00 -42.25
CA VAL A 139 25.85 -44.93 -42.08
C VAL A 139 25.21 -44.98 -40.70
N ALA A 140 24.83 -46.17 -40.22
CA ALA A 140 24.27 -46.33 -38.88
C ALA A 140 25.27 -45.95 -37.79
N GLN A 141 26.56 -46.25 -37.96
CA GLN A 141 27.59 -45.87 -37.01
C GLN A 141 27.85 -44.36 -37.01
N GLU A 142 27.89 -43.70 -38.16
CA GLU A 142 28.02 -42.24 -38.26
C GLU A 142 26.81 -41.52 -37.67
N GLN A 143 25.59 -42.00 -37.94
CA GLN A 143 24.37 -41.47 -37.35
C GLN A 143 24.35 -41.63 -35.83
N ALA A 144 24.74 -42.80 -35.31
CA ALA A 144 24.83 -43.04 -33.87
C ALA A 144 25.87 -42.12 -33.21
N LYS A 145 27.04 -41.94 -33.82
CA LYS A 145 28.06 -40.98 -33.33
C LYS A 145 27.52 -39.55 -33.29
N ALA A 146 26.97 -39.06 -34.39
CA ALA A 146 26.44 -37.70 -34.48
C ALA A 146 25.24 -37.48 -33.55
N ALA A 147 24.46 -38.52 -33.25
CA ALA A 147 23.39 -38.46 -32.26
C ALA A 147 23.94 -38.42 -30.82
N ALA A 148 24.92 -39.27 -30.48
CA ALA A 148 25.56 -39.26 -29.16
C ALA A 148 26.30 -37.93 -28.87
N GLU A 149 26.95 -37.34 -29.87
CA GLU A 149 27.60 -36.03 -29.76
C GLU A 149 26.58 -34.90 -29.52
N ARG A 150 25.48 -34.89 -30.28
CA ARG A 150 24.39 -33.92 -30.07
C ARG A 150 23.76 -34.04 -28.68
N GLU A 151 23.61 -35.27 -28.18
CA GLU A 151 23.09 -35.51 -26.84
C GLU A 151 24.05 -35.01 -25.76
N ILE A 152 25.36 -35.26 -25.92
CA ILE A 152 26.40 -34.70 -25.03
C ILE A 152 26.38 -33.17 -24.99
N ASP A 153 26.11 -32.52 -26.12
CA ASP A 153 25.97 -31.05 -26.15
C ASP A 153 24.71 -30.56 -25.45
N GLN A 154 23.61 -31.31 -25.53
CA GLN A 154 22.40 -31.01 -24.78
C GLN A 154 22.61 -31.18 -23.28
N ILE A 155 23.27 -32.28 -22.87
CA ILE A 155 23.64 -32.52 -21.47
C ILE A 155 24.55 -31.39 -20.98
N ALA A 156 25.59 -31.00 -21.71
CA ALA A 156 26.45 -29.92 -21.27
C ALA A 156 25.71 -28.59 -21.06
N ARG A 157 24.76 -28.26 -21.95
CA ARG A 157 23.92 -27.06 -21.81
C ARG A 157 22.96 -27.15 -20.63
N SER A 158 22.28 -28.29 -20.46
CA SER A 158 21.32 -28.48 -19.36
C SER A 158 22.03 -28.38 -18.01
N GLU A 159 23.25 -28.86 -17.92
CA GLU A 159 24.05 -28.81 -16.70
C GLU A 159 24.49 -27.39 -16.32
N ILE A 160 24.87 -26.58 -17.29
CA ILE A 160 25.15 -25.15 -17.07
C ILE A 160 23.88 -24.42 -16.63
N GLU A 161 22.74 -24.71 -17.28
CA GLU A 161 21.46 -24.09 -16.92
C GLU A 161 21.00 -24.50 -15.52
N GLN A 162 21.16 -25.78 -15.15
CA GLN A 162 20.84 -26.27 -13.81
C GLN A 162 21.73 -25.63 -12.75
N ALA A 163 23.04 -25.53 -12.98
CA ALA A 163 23.95 -24.85 -12.07
C ALA A 163 23.58 -23.36 -11.91
N GLY A 164 23.24 -22.68 -13.02
CA GLY A 164 22.78 -21.29 -12.99
C GLY A 164 21.46 -21.10 -12.25
N THR A 165 20.49 -22.01 -12.46
CA THR A 165 19.19 -21.98 -11.77
C THR A 165 19.36 -22.22 -10.27
N GLN A 166 20.16 -23.20 -9.87
CA GLN A 166 20.44 -23.45 -8.46
C GLN A 166 21.12 -22.25 -7.81
N ALA A 167 22.12 -21.64 -8.45
CA ALA A 167 22.78 -20.46 -7.91
C ALA A 167 21.82 -19.26 -7.78
N GLU A 168 20.89 -19.09 -8.72
CA GLU A 168 19.84 -18.08 -8.66
C GLU A 168 18.90 -18.33 -7.48
N GLU A 169 18.44 -19.57 -7.28
CA GLU A 169 17.58 -19.93 -6.14
C GLU A 169 18.25 -19.64 -4.79
N HIS A 170 19.55 -19.95 -4.66
CA HIS A 170 20.30 -19.68 -3.43
C HIS A 170 20.51 -18.17 -3.18
N SER A 171 20.60 -17.37 -4.24
CA SER A 171 20.84 -15.92 -4.15
C SER A 171 19.56 -15.09 -4.19
N ALA A 172 18.41 -15.71 -4.49
CA ALA A 172 17.15 -15.01 -4.77
C ALA A 172 16.72 -14.11 -3.61
N GLU A 173 16.73 -14.65 -2.39
CA GLU A 173 16.35 -13.92 -1.19
C GLU A 173 17.26 -12.72 -0.93
N GLU A 174 18.56 -12.85 -1.16
CA GLU A 174 19.52 -11.75 -0.95
C GLU A 174 19.34 -10.64 -1.98
N ILE A 175 19.17 -10.99 -3.26
CA ILE A 175 18.93 -10.01 -4.34
C ILE A 175 17.60 -9.29 -4.12
N GLU A 176 16.57 -10.00 -3.67
CA GLU A 176 15.27 -9.41 -3.32
C GLU A 176 15.37 -8.51 -2.08
N ALA A 177 16.10 -8.93 -1.03
CA ALA A 177 16.31 -8.13 0.17
C ALA A 177 17.04 -6.81 -0.14
N GLU A 178 18.02 -6.83 -1.05
CA GLU A 178 18.69 -5.62 -1.54
C GLU A 178 17.71 -4.71 -2.29
N ALA A 179 16.93 -5.27 -3.23
CA ALA A 179 15.90 -4.54 -3.97
C ALA A 179 14.89 -3.87 -3.02
N ARG A 180 14.44 -4.60 -1.99
CA ARG A 180 13.50 -4.10 -0.98
C ARG A 180 14.10 -3.00 -0.12
N THR A 181 15.37 -3.14 0.29
CA THR A 181 16.07 -2.10 1.08
C THR A 181 16.17 -0.80 0.30
N GLN A 182 16.54 -0.88 -0.99
CA GLN A 182 16.56 0.29 -1.87
C GLN A 182 15.17 0.90 -2.07
N ALA A 183 14.15 0.06 -2.32
CA ALA A 183 12.77 0.51 -2.49
C ALA A 183 12.27 1.25 -1.23
N GLN A 184 12.55 0.70 -0.04
CA GLN A 184 12.14 1.28 1.24
C GLN A 184 12.82 2.61 1.53
N ALA A 185 14.13 2.72 1.29
CA ALA A 185 14.86 3.98 1.47
C ALA A 185 14.31 5.10 0.56
N ARG A 186 14.04 4.76 -0.72
CA ARG A 186 13.42 5.70 -1.67
C ARG A 186 11.99 6.06 -1.27
N LEU A 187 11.20 5.07 -0.84
CA LEU A 187 9.82 5.28 -0.39
C LEU A 187 9.77 6.24 0.79
N GLN A 188 10.61 6.03 1.81
CA GLN A 188 10.69 6.92 2.98
C GLN A 188 11.05 8.36 2.60
N GLN A 189 11.99 8.54 1.68
CA GLN A 189 12.37 9.87 1.20
C GLN A 189 11.21 10.54 0.44
N LEU A 190 10.54 9.80 -0.45
CA LEU A 190 9.37 10.30 -1.18
C LEU A 190 8.20 10.60 -0.24
N ALA A 191 7.95 9.74 0.74
CA ALA A 191 6.91 9.91 1.74
C ALA A 191 7.15 11.17 2.59
N ALA A 192 8.36 11.38 3.09
CA ALA A 192 8.69 12.57 3.88
C ALA A 192 8.53 13.87 3.07
N ASN A 193 9.03 13.89 1.83
CA ASN A 193 8.87 15.02 0.93
C ASN A 193 7.40 15.28 0.62
N ARG A 194 6.63 14.22 0.34
CA ARG A 194 5.22 14.33 0.01
C ARG A 194 4.40 14.80 1.20
N GLN A 195 4.68 14.27 2.39
CA GLN A 195 4.05 14.69 3.64
C GLN A 195 4.22 16.18 3.90
N ALA A 196 5.44 16.71 3.72
CA ALA A 196 5.70 18.14 3.89
C ALA A 196 4.87 19.00 2.91
N VAL A 197 4.79 18.58 1.65
CA VAL A 197 3.96 19.24 0.63
C VAL A 197 2.47 19.17 0.99
N LEU A 198 1.96 17.98 1.36
CA LEU A 198 0.57 17.79 1.76
C LEU A 198 0.22 18.62 3.00
N SER A 199 1.12 18.71 3.99
CA SER A 199 0.91 19.55 5.17
C SER A 199 0.86 21.05 4.82
N GLN A 200 1.70 21.51 3.89
CA GLN A 200 1.63 22.88 3.41
C GLN A 200 0.31 23.16 2.67
N GLN A 201 -0.13 22.23 1.82
CA GLN A 201 -1.40 22.34 1.11
C GLN A 201 -2.59 22.24 2.08
N ALA A 202 -2.51 21.41 3.11
CA ALA A 202 -3.52 21.32 4.16
C ALA A 202 -3.66 22.65 4.91
N ARG A 203 -2.55 23.37 5.15
CA ARG A 203 -2.59 24.73 5.75
C ARG A 203 -3.33 25.72 4.86
N GLN A 204 -3.15 25.65 3.54
CA GLN A 204 -3.87 26.50 2.59
C GLN A 204 -5.37 26.16 2.54
N ASN A 205 -5.71 24.88 2.70
CA ASN A 205 -7.10 24.41 2.72
C ASN A 205 -7.78 24.56 4.08
N LEU A 206 -7.02 24.91 5.13
CA LEU A 206 -7.51 24.96 6.51
C LEU A 206 -8.67 25.94 6.69
N ASP A 207 -8.65 27.07 6.00
CA ASP A 207 -9.74 28.05 6.08
C ASP A 207 -11.03 27.49 5.47
N ARG A 208 -10.94 26.80 4.33
CA ARG A 208 -12.09 26.19 3.66
C ARG A 208 -12.70 25.06 4.49
N VAL A 209 -11.86 24.16 5.01
CA VAL A 209 -12.31 23.10 5.94
C VAL A 209 -12.88 23.73 7.21
N GLY A 210 -12.20 24.76 7.74
CA GLY A 210 -12.60 25.46 8.94
C GLY A 210 -13.94 26.20 8.83
N LEU A 211 -14.34 26.65 7.64
CA LEU A 211 -15.70 27.18 7.42
C LEU A 211 -16.75 26.09 7.60
N ARG A 212 -16.56 24.91 7.01
CA ARG A 212 -17.49 23.77 7.13
C ARG A 212 -17.58 23.28 8.58
N CYS A 213 -16.42 23.13 9.23
CA CYS A 213 -16.33 22.75 10.64
C CYS A 213 -17.04 23.75 11.56
N ARG A 214 -16.80 25.07 11.36
CA ARG A 214 -17.47 26.11 12.16
C ARG A 214 -18.97 26.15 11.91
N GLN A 215 -19.42 25.92 10.68
CA GLN A 215 -20.85 25.81 10.36
C GLN A 215 -21.50 24.65 11.13
N ALA A 216 -20.89 23.45 11.09
CA ALA A 216 -21.38 22.29 11.84
C ALA A 216 -21.41 22.56 13.35
N PHE A 217 -20.37 23.20 13.89
CA PHE A 217 -20.34 23.59 15.29
C PHE A 217 -21.41 24.63 15.65
N HIS A 218 -21.58 25.66 14.84
CA HIS A 218 -22.57 26.72 15.09
C HIS A 218 -24.01 26.20 15.04
N GLN A 219 -24.29 25.18 14.23
CA GLN A 219 -25.60 24.50 14.22
C GLN A 219 -25.90 23.89 15.60
N VAL A 220 -24.98 23.11 16.15
CA VAL A 220 -25.16 22.51 17.49
C VAL A 220 -25.18 23.58 18.58
N LEU A 221 -24.34 24.61 18.47
CA LEU A 221 -24.33 25.72 19.41
C LEU A 221 -25.67 26.47 19.43
N ALA A 222 -26.33 26.65 18.28
CA ALA A 222 -27.64 27.28 18.21
C ALA A 222 -28.71 26.42 18.94
N THR A 223 -28.70 25.10 18.73
CA THR A 223 -29.54 24.14 19.47
C THR A 223 -29.31 24.26 20.98
N ALA A 224 -28.04 24.28 21.40
CA ALA A 224 -27.66 24.43 22.80
C ALA A 224 -28.15 25.74 23.42
N TYR A 225 -28.03 26.86 22.70
CA TYR A 225 -28.52 28.16 23.17
C TYR A 225 -30.04 28.18 23.30
N ARG A 226 -30.76 27.66 22.31
CA ARG A 226 -32.21 27.52 22.35
C ARG A 226 -32.63 26.75 23.60
N ASP A 227 -32.04 25.59 23.82
CA ASP A 227 -32.39 24.72 24.93
C ASP A 227 -32.04 25.36 26.29
N ALA A 228 -30.91 26.08 26.38
CA ALA A 228 -30.53 26.82 27.56
C ALA A 228 -31.51 27.97 27.89
N ILE A 229 -31.95 28.73 26.88
CA ILE A 229 -32.91 29.83 27.03
C ILE A 229 -34.28 29.28 27.45
N LEU A 230 -34.76 28.21 26.80
CA LEU A 230 -36.01 27.54 27.15
C LEU A 230 -35.97 26.98 28.58
N ALA A 231 -34.85 26.36 28.98
CA ALA A 231 -34.68 25.86 30.34
C ALA A 231 -34.67 27.00 31.36
N TYR A 232 -34.03 28.13 31.05
CA TYR A 232 -34.04 29.32 31.90
C TYR A 232 -35.46 29.90 32.04
N ALA A 233 -36.19 30.08 30.94
CA ALA A 233 -37.56 30.59 30.93
C ALA A 233 -38.47 29.70 31.79
N ARG A 234 -38.43 28.37 31.60
CA ARG A 234 -39.23 27.41 32.38
C ARG A 234 -38.89 27.45 33.88
N ARG A 235 -37.61 27.56 34.24
CA ARG A 235 -37.18 27.63 35.65
C ARG A 235 -37.66 28.91 36.35
N ASN A 236 -37.88 29.99 35.60
CA ASN A 236 -38.35 31.27 36.13
C ASN A 236 -39.86 31.48 35.94
N GLY A 237 -40.62 30.40 35.74
CA GLY A 237 -42.08 30.46 35.68
C GLY A 237 -42.64 31.15 34.44
N ALA A 238 -41.90 31.14 33.32
CA ALA A 238 -42.37 31.76 32.10
C ALA A 238 -43.63 31.09 31.53
N GLU A 239 -44.59 31.90 31.10
CA GLU A 239 -45.83 31.48 30.44
C GLU A 239 -45.80 31.82 28.94
N ASN A 240 -46.57 31.08 28.13
CA ASN A 240 -46.70 31.30 26.67
C ASN A 240 -45.37 31.27 25.90
N ILE A 241 -44.51 30.28 26.17
CA ILE A 241 -43.24 30.13 25.44
C ILE A 241 -43.53 29.73 23.99
N GLN A 242 -43.18 30.60 23.05
CA GLN A 242 -43.20 30.34 21.62
C GLN A 242 -41.77 30.24 21.11
N CYS A 243 -41.49 29.21 20.31
CA CYS A 243 -40.21 29.01 19.66
C CYS A 243 -40.50 28.81 18.17
N ASN A 244 -40.02 29.72 17.33
CA ASN A 244 -40.10 29.60 15.88
C ASN A 244 -38.69 29.51 15.30
N GLU A 245 -38.53 28.64 14.31
CA GLU A 245 -37.26 28.42 13.61
C GLU A 245 -37.47 28.72 12.13
N GLU A 246 -37.04 29.91 11.71
CA GLU A 246 -37.09 30.32 10.30
C GLU A 246 -35.66 30.50 9.77
N GLY A 247 -35.23 29.53 8.96
CA GLY A 247 -33.88 29.53 8.38
C GLY A 247 -32.79 29.45 9.44
N ASN A 248 -31.94 30.49 9.53
CA ASN A 248 -30.84 30.58 10.50
C ASN A 248 -31.20 31.43 11.74
N VAL A 249 -32.48 31.78 11.93
CA VAL A 249 -32.95 32.60 13.05
C VAL A 249 -33.80 31.74 13.98
N VAL A 250 -33.44 31.74 15.26
CA VAL A 250 -34.25 31.14 16.34
C VAL A 250 -34.90 32.28 17.10
N GLU A 251 -36.22 32.41 16.98
CA GLU A 251 -37.01 33.40 17.71
C GLU A 251 -37.68 32.72 18.91
N ILE A 252 -37.39 33.22 20.11
CA ILE A 252 -37.93 32.70 21.37
C ILE A 252 -38.63 33.84 22.10
N GLU A 253 -39.95 33.77 22.17
CA GLU A 253 -40.78 34.72 22.92
C GLU A 253 -41.34 34.03 24.16
N PHE A 254 -41.24 34.70 25.31
CA PHE A 254 -41.85 34.23 26.56
C PHE A 254 -42.12 35.38 27.52
N ASN A 255 -43.17 35.26 28.33
CA ASN A 255 -43.50 36.25 29.35
C ASN A 255 -43.00 35.78 30.72
N LEU A 256 -42.23 36.62 31.40
CA LEU A 256 -41.83 36.38 32.79
C LEU A 256 -42.80 37.09 33.73
N GLN A 257 -43.36 36.37 34.70
CA GLN A 257 -44.03 37.00 35.83
C GLN A 257 -42.95 37.58 36.75
N ARG A 258 -43.13 38.86 37.13
CA ARG A 258 -42.24 39.56 38.06
C ARG A 258 -42.54 39.20 39.51
#